data_AF-A0A9P6BKN4-F1
#
_entry.id   AF-A0A9P6BKN4-F1
#
_cell.length_a   1.000
_cell.length_b   1.000
_cell.length_c   1.000
_cell.angle_alpha   90.00
_cell.angle_beta   90.00
_cell.angle_gamma   90.00
#
_symmetry.space_group_name_H-M   'P 1'
#
loop_
_entity.id
_entity.type
_entity.pdbx_description
1 polymer ?
#
loop_
_entity_poly.entity_id
_entity_poly.type
_entity_poly.pdbx_seq_one_letter_code
_entity_poly.pdbx_strand_id
1 'polypeptide(L)'
;MTSQLVKYKKTPPKTTAATKHQEEVLKFFVHWMGDIHQPLHDSTPFRGGNDAPIKWGKKKSNLHSMWDTLIIKQDIKDRFNNDPQAYLDDTLNLAKTYWQDVSTWTVCDPSLLQKNPWSDVVDSVKTLCPIEWASTTNTLDCSYVWVDYSSTRDYSTDYFQNVTGKSSNYLVQMQLAKAGIRMAAVLNEIFDPTSTKKRRLSSDH
;
A
#
# COMPACT_ATOMS: atom_id res chain seq x y z
N MET A 1 15.14 -2.47 5.38
CA MET A 1 14.98 -1.05 4.97
C MET A 1 14.52 -0.18 6.13
N THR A 2 13.44 -0.51 6.84
CA THR A 2 12.98 0.25 8.02
C THR A 2 14.05 0.38 9.12
N SER A 3 14.89 -0.64 9.31
CA SER A 3 16.04 -0.58 10.22
C SER A 3 17.02 0.55 9.89
N GLN A 4 17.26 0.78 8.60
CA GLN A 4 18.12 1.85 8.13
C GLN A 4 17.45 3.21 8.33
N LEU A 5 16.14 3.34 8.11
CA LEU A 5 15.40 4.57 8.43
C LEU A 5 15.49 4.92 9.92
N VAL A 6 15.30 3.94 10.81
CA VAL A 6 15.45 4.11 12.25
C VAL A 6 16.89 4.50 12.62
N LYS A 7 17.89 3.89 11.97
CA LYS A 7 19.31 4.25 12.15
C LYS A 7 19.58 5.70 11.75
N TYR A 8 19.05 6.16 10.61
CA TYR A 8 19.22 7.53 10.15
C TYR A 8 18.54 8.57 11.06
N LYS A 9 17.43 8.23 11.74
CA LYS A 9 16.86 9.08 12.80
C LYS A 9 17.85 9.26 13.96
N LYS A 10 18.42 8.16 14.45
CA LYS A 10 19.34 8.16 15.60
C LYS A 10 20.67 8.83 15.26
N THR A 11 21.14 8.66 14.03
CA THR A 11 22.44 9.17 13.57
C THR A 11 22.25 9.76 12.18
N PRO A 12 21.98 11.08 12.08
CA PRO A 12 21.89 11.77 10.81
C PRO A 12 23.16 11.57 9.98
N PRO A 13 23.05 11.41 8.65
CA PRO A 13 24.21 11.22 7.79
C PRO A 13 25.13 12.45 7.83
N LYS A 14 26.44 12.19 7.89
CA LYS A 14 27.48 13.24 7.93
C LYS A 14 28.23 13.43 6.61
N THR A 15 28.02 12.54 5.64
CA THR A 15 28.72 12.55 4.34
C THR A 15 27.70 12.54 3.20
N THR A 16 28.08 13.09 2.06
CA THR A 16 27.25 13.09 0.85
C THR A 16 26.85 11.66 0.43
N ALA A 17 27.75 10.69 0.57
CA ALA A 17 27.45 9.28 0.28
C ALA A 17 26.39 8.72 1.23
N ALA A 18 26.47 9.04 2.53
CA ALA A 18 25.48 8.60 3.51
C ALA A 18 24.11 9.26 3.30
N THR A 19 24.07 10.51 2.87
CA THR A 19 22.83 11.22 2.49
C THR A 19 22.18 10.58 1.28
N LYS A 20 22.94 10.28 0.21
CA LYS A 20 22.41 9.57 -0.97
C LYS A 20 21.83 8.21 -0.59
N HIS A 21 22.52 7.47 0.27
CA HIS A 21 22.00 6.18 0.73
C HIS A 21 20.71 6.34 1.56
N GLN A 22 20.57 7.39 2.37
CA GLN A 22 19.32 7.69 3.08
C GLN A 22 18.17 7.95 2.10
N GLU A 23 18.41 8.72 1.04
CA GLU A 23 17.41 9.00 0.00
C GLU A 23 16.98 7.72 -0.72
N GLU A 24 17.92 6.84 -1.07
CA GLU A 24 17.63 5.54 -1.67
C GLU A 24 16.77 4.68 -0.75
N VAL A 25 17.14 4.57 0.53
CA VAL A 25 16.36 3.82 1.53
C VAL A 25 14.93 4.36 1.64
N LEU A 26 14.76 5.69 1.63
CA LEU A 26 13.44 6.31 1.66
C LEU A 26 12.64 6.01 0.38
N LYS A 27 13.25 6.12 -0.80
CA LYS A 27 12.61 5.79 -2.08
C LYS A 27 12.13 4.34 -2.12
N PHE A 28 12.98 3.40 -1.72
CA PHE A 28 12.60 1.99 -1.66
C PHE A 28 11.49 1.74 -0.64
N PHE A 29 11.54 2.40 0.52
CA PHE A 29 10.47 2.29 1.51
C PHE A 29 9.12 2.77 0.96
N VAL A 30 9.09 3.96 0.34
CA VAL A 30 7.87 4.50 -0.28
C VAL A 30 7.33 3.56 -1.35
N HIS A 31 8.20 3.00 -2.19
CA HIS A 31 7.82 2.04 -3.24
C HIS A 31 7.20 0.77 -2.65
N TRP A 32 7.89 0.13 -1.69
CA TRP A 32 7.42 -1.08 -1.02
C TRP A 32 6.08 -0.89 -0.29
N MET A 33 5.88 0.28 0.33
CA MET A 33 4.59 0.59 0.95
C MET A 33 3.45 0.66 -0.07
N GLY A 34 3.72 1.04 -1.32
CA GLY A 34 2.76 0.93 -2.42
C GLY A 34 2.54 -0.53 -2.83
N ASP A 35 3.62 -1.24 -3.15
CA ASP A 35 3.58 -2.61 -3.70
C ASP A 35 2.87 -3.60 -2.78
N ILE A 36 3.10 -3.53 -1.47
CA ILE A 36 2.46 -4.45 -0.50
C ILE A 36 0.93 -4.30 -0.42
N HIS A 37 0.38 -3.23 -1.01
CA HIS A 37 -1.06 -2.99 -1.11
C HIS A 37 -1.63 -3.33 -2.50
N GLN A 38 -0.79 -3.81 -3.43
CA GLN A 38 -1.18 -4.34 -4.73
C GLN A 38 -1.39 -5.87 -4.59
N PRO A 39 -2.62 -6.39 -4.75
CA PRO A 39 -2.94 -7.83 -4.57
C PRO A 39 -1.95 -8.80 -5.25
N LEU A 40 -1.61 -8.54 -6.51
CA LEU A 40 -0.76 -9.38 -7.34
C LEU A 40 0.73 -9.33 -7.01
N HIS A 41 1.18 -8.39 -6.16
CA HIS A 41 2.56 -8.35 -5.67
C HIS A 41 2.84 -9.35 -4.55
N ASP A 42 1.78 -9.93 -3.96
CA ASP A 42 1.87 -11.07 -3.04
C ASP A 42 1.15 -12.30 -3.63
N SER A 43 1.29 -12.53 -4.94
CA SER A 43 0.57 -13.57 -5.67
C SER A 43 1.51 -14.45 -6.49
N THR A 44 1.29 -15.76 -6.44
CA THR A 44 2.12 -16.75 -7.17
C THR A 44 1.61 -17.13 -8.56
N PRO A 45 0.29 -17.25 -8.82
CA PRO A 45 -0.21 -17.67 -10.13
C PRO A 45 0.29 -16.77 -11.26
N PHE A 46 0.75 -17.38 -12.36
CA PHE A 46 1.19 -16.67 -13.57
C PHE A 46 2.23 -15.56 -13.29
N ARG A 47 3.15 -15.79 -12.35
CA ARG A 47 4.16 -14.81 -11.91
C ARG A 47 3.49 -13.50 -11.46
N GLY A 48 2.52 -13.61 -10.55
CA GLY A 48 1.71 -12.48 -10.10
C GLY A 48 0.82 -11.92 -11.22
N GLY A 49 0.32 -12.76 -12.12
CA GLY A 49 -0.53 -12.32 -13.24
C GLY A 49 0.19 -11.64 -14.41
N ASN A 50 1.52 -11.62 -14.45
CA ASN A 50 2.28 -11.14 -15.61
C ASN A 50 2.07 -12.03 -16.84
N ASP A 51 1.95 -13.34 -16.63
CA ASP A 51 1.69 -14.33 -17.69
C ASP A 51 0.18 -14.62 -17.87
N ALA A 52 -0.69 -13.83 -17.24
CA ALA A 52 -2.14 -13.97 -17.33
C ALA A 52 -2.69 -12.93 -18.34
N PRO A 53 -2.81 -13.26 -19.64
CA PRO A 53 -3.29 -12.32 -20.65
C PRO A 53 -4.73 -11.90 -20.37
N ILE A 54 -5.08 -10.66 -20.75
CA ILE A 54 -6.43 -10.10 -20.70
C ILE A 54 -6.69 -9.19 -21.92
N LYS A 55 -7.96 -8.86 -22.17
CA LYS A 55 -8.32 -7.73 -23.03
C LYS A 55 -8.70 -6.52 -22.18
N TRP A 56 -8.28 -5.34 -22.62
CA TRP A 56 -8.69 -4.05 -22.07
C TRP A 56 -9.23 -3.21 -23.22
N GLY A 57 -10.55 -3.26 -23.40
CA GLY A 57 -11.21 -2.80 -24.60
C GLY A 57 -10.65 -3.52 -25.83
N LYS A 58 -10.16 -2.75 -26.80
CA LYS A 58 -9.56 -3.29 -28.03
C LYS A 58 -8.09 -3.69 -27.90
N LYS A 59 -7.45 -3.46 -26.74
CA LYS A 59 -6.02 -3.72 -26.52
C LYS A 59 -5.80 -5.02 -25.76
N LYS A 60 -4.68 -5.70 -26.04
CA LYS A 60 -4.18 -6.80 -25.23
C LYS A 60 -3.33 -6.26 -24.09
N SER A 61 -3.40 -6.89 -22.92
CA SER A 61 -2.53 -6.63 -21.77
C SER A 61 -2.38 -7.91 -20.93
N ASN A 62 -1.92 -7.78 -19.70
CA ASN A 62 -1.92 -8.84 -18.70
C ASN A 62 -2.56 -8.35 -17.39
N LEU A 63 -2.95 -9.30 -16.53
CA LEU A 63 -3.67 -9.03 -15.30
C LEU A 63 -2.85 -8.16 -14.34
N HIS A 64 -1.53 -8.35 -14.28
CA HIS A 64 -0.63 -7.54 -13.45
C HIS A 64 -0.64 -6.06 -13.88
N SER A 65 -0.41 -5.78 -15.17
CA SER A 65 -0.42 -4.44 -15.74
C SER A 65 -1.78 -3.75 -15.62
N MET A 66 -2.87 -4.52 -15.63
CA MET A 66 -4.21 -4.00 -15.39
C MET A 66 -4.34 -3.40 -13.98
N TRP A 67 -3.91 -4.14 -12.96
CA TRP A 67 -3.91 -3.70 -11.56
C TRP A 67 -2.89 -2.61 -11.26
N ASP A 68 -1.67 -2.72 -11.78
CA ASP A 68 -0.61 -1.73 -11.58
C ASP A 68 -0.94 -0.37 -12.21
N THR A 69 -1.68 -0.34 -13.31
CA THR A 69 -1.72 0.85 -14.16
C THR A 69 -3.07 1.11 -14.83
N LEU A 70 -3.65 0.12 -15.53
CA LEU A 70 -4.77 0.41 -16.43
C LEU A 70 -6.02 0.88 -15.68
N ILE A 71 -6.36 0.22 -14.57
CA ILE A 71 -7.53 0.59 -13.78
C ILE A 71 -7.38 2.03 -13.28
N ILE A 72 -6.29 2.37 -12.59
CA ILE A 72 -6.08 3.70 -12.02
C ILE A 72 -6.08 4.78 -13.09
N LYS A 73 -5.36 4.57 -14.21
CA LYS A 73 -5.31 5.56 -15.30
C LYS A 73 -6.67 5.77 -15.96
N GLN A 74 -7.42 4.69 -16.19
CA GLN A 74 -8.76 4.79 -16.76
C GLN A 74 -9.70 5.51 -15.79
N ASP A 75 -9.58 5.24 -14.50
CA ASP A 75 -10.42 5.84 -13.46
C ASP A 75 -10.20 7.35 -13.32
N ILE A 76 -8.94 7.77 -13.24
CA ILE A 76 -8.53 9.18 -13.26
C ILE A 76 -9.05 9.87 -14.52
N LYS A 77 -8.94 9.22 -15.68
CA LYS A 77 -9.41 9.78 -16.94
C LYS A 77 -10.92 9.94 -16.97
N ASP A 78 -11.67 8.90 -16.61
CA ASP A 78 -13.11 8.83 -16.84
C ASP A 78 -13.93 9.58 -15.79
N ARG A 79 -13.52 9.49 -14.51
CA ARG A 79 -14.27 10.10 -13.40
C ARG A 79 -13.71 11.44 -12.93
N PHE A 80 -12.45 11.74 -13.25
CA PHE A 80 -11.73 12.89 -12.69
C PHE A 80 -11.10 13.78 -13.76
N ASN A 81 -11.65 13.78 -14.98
CA ASN A 81 -11.18 14.67 -16.07
C ASN A 81 -9.67 14.57 -16.33
N ASN A 82 -9.10 13.37 -16.14
CA ASN A 82 -7.67 13.12 -16.26
C ASN A 82 -6.80 13.92 -15.27
N ASP A 83 -7.33 14.26 -14.10
CA ASP A 83 -6.64 14.96 -13.01
C ASP A 83 -6.34 14.01 -11.83
N PRO A 84 -5.06 13.61 -11.64
CA PRO A 84 -4.65 12.80 -10.50
C PRO A 84 -4.83 13.49 -9.14
N GLN A 85 -4.80 14.81 -9.09
CA GLN A 85 -5.02 15.54 -7.84
C GLN A 85 -6.48 15.44 -7.42
N ALA A 86 -7.42 15.60 -8.34
CA ALA A 86 -8.85 15.39 -8.07
C ALA A 86 -9.14 13.94 -7.60
N TYR A 87 -8.45 12.95 -8.17
CA TYR A 87 -8.53 11.56 -7.73
C TYR A 87 -8.05 11.36 -6.28
N LEU A 88 -6.92 12.01 -5.93
CA LEU A 88 -6.38 11.99 -4.57
C LEU A 88 -7.33 12.69 -3.60
N ASP A 89 -7.86 13.85 -3.95
CA ASP A 89 -8.77 14.63 -3.10
C ASP A 89 -10.05 13.85 -2.79
N ASP A 90 -10.63 13.18 -3.79
CA ASP A 90 -11.77 12.28 -3.61
C ASP A 90 -11.42 11.07 -2.73
N THR A 91 -10.25 10.45 -2.95
CA THR A 91 -9.77 9.34 -2.12
C THR A 91 -9.63 9.76 -0.65
N LEU A 92 -9.12 10.97 -0.39
CA LEU A 92 -9.04 11.53 0.96
C LEU A 92 -10.43 11.86 1.53
N ASN A 93 -11.37 12.30 0.70
CA ASN A 93 -12.74 12.54 1.12
C ASN A 93 -13.45 11.22 1.51
N LEU A 94 -13.27 10.15 0.73
CA LEU A 94 -13.77 8.80 1.06
C LEU A 94 -13.21 8.32 2.40
N ALA A 95 -11.91 8.52 2.65
CA ALA A 95 -11.27 8.17 3.91
C ALA A 95 -11.81 8.96 5.12
N LYS A 96 -12.27 10.19 4.91
CA LYS A 96 -12.81 11.04 5.99
C LYS A 96 -14.30 10.81 6.25
N THR A 97 -15.07 10.48 5.22
CA THR A 97 -16.54 10.58 5.25
C THR A 97 -17.27 9.27 4.98
N TYR A 98 -16.61 8.30 4.34
CA TYR A 98 -17.27 7.09 3.85
C TYR A 98 -16.75 5.83 4.55
N TRP A 99 -15.44 5.56 4.46
CA TRP A 99 -14.86 4.37 5.07
C TRP A 99 -14.86 4.50 6.60
N GLN A 100 -15.30 3.43 7.26
CA GLN A 100 -15.30 3.35 8.72
C GLN A 100 -13.94 2.88 9.23
N ASP A 101 -13.63 3.22 10.48
CA ASP A 101 -12.47 2.73 11.23
C ASP A 101 -11.10 2.97 10.55
N VAL A 102 -10.98 3.99 9.69
CA VAL A 102 -9.73 4.31 8.97
C VAL A 102 -8.55 4.53 9.92
N SER A 103 -8.79 5.06 11.12
CA SER A 103 -7.77 5.22 12.16
C SER A 103 -7.15 3.89 12.60
N THR A 104 -7.91 2.79 12.55
CA THR A 104 -7.46 1.45 12.94
C THR A 104 -6.56 0.81 11.90
N TRP A 105 -6.54 1.29 10.65
CA TRP A 105 -5.71 0.72 9.57
C TRP A 105 -4.21 0.78 9.84
N THR A 106 -3.80 1.60 10.82
CA THR A 106 -2.42 1.79 11.28
C THR A 106 -2.05 0.95 12.50
N VAL A 107 -3.02 0.25 13.09
CA VAL A 107 -2.84 -0.61 14.27
C VAL A 107 -2.51 -2.01 13.79
N CYS A 108 -1.40 -2.54 14.26
CA CYS A 108 -0.96 -3.89 13.96
C CYS A 108 -1.46 -4.90 15.00
N ASP A 109 -1.88 -6.09 14.57
CA ASP A 109 -2.28 -7.17 15.48
C ASP A 109 -1.05 -7.72 16.24
N PRO A 110 -0.99 -7.57 17.59
CA PRO A 110 0.14 -8.06 18.39
C PRO A 110 0.39 -9.56 18.26
N SER A 111 -0.63 -10.35 17.96
CA SER A 111 -0.53 -11.81 17.78
C SER A 111 0.20 -12.20 16.50
N LEU A 112 0.18 -11.32 15.48
CA LEU A 112 0.84 -11.53 14.20
C LEU A 112 2.27 -10.97 14.17
N LEU A 113 2.63 -10.09 15.12
CA LEU A 113 3.99 -9.53 15.26
C LEU A 113 5.04 -10.61 15.58
N GLN A 114 4.68 -11.66 16.33
CA GLN A 114 5.59 -12.75 16.70
C GLN A 114 6.03 -13.62 15.51
N LYS A 115 5.31 -13.56 14.39
CA LYS A 115 5.66 -14.29 13.14
C LYS A 115 6.51 -13.47 12.19
N ASN A 116 6.95 -12.28 12.59
CA ASN A 116 7.76 -11.43 11.73
C ASN A 116 9.23 -11.89 11.77
N PRO A 117 9.80 -12.41 10.65
CA PRO A 117 11.20 -12.82 10.60
C PRO A 117 12.19 -11.64 10.73
N TRP A 118 11.70 -10.41 10.81
CA TRP A 118 12.47 -9.17 10.98
C TRP A 118 12.32 -8.57 12.39
N SER A 119 12.07 -9.41 13.40
CA SER A 119 11.74 -9.05 14.79
C SER A 119 12.63 -7.94 15.40
N ASP A 120 13.93 -7.94 15.13
CA ASP A 120 14.90 -6.99 15.71
C ASP A 120 14.61 -5.51 15.36
N VAL A 121 13.82 -5.28 14.30
CA VAL A 121 13.47 -3.95 13.78
C VAL A 121 12.03 -3.59 14.10
N VAL A 122 11.16 -4.59 14.10
CA VAL A 122 9.70 -4.44 14.23
C VAL A 122 9.31 -4.11 15.66
N ASP A 123 10.10 -4.55 16.64
CA ASP A 123 9.97 -4.12 18.03
C ASP A 123 10.16 -2.61 18.23
N SER A 124 10.82 -1.94 17.27
CA SER A 124 11.12 -0.50 17.35
C SER A 124 10.08 0.41 16.71
N VAL A 125 9.26 -0.11 15.78
CA VAL A 125 8.24 0.63 15.01
C VAL A 125 6.92 -0.17 15.03
N LYS A 126 6.03 0.16 15.97
CA LYS A 126 4.80 -0.58 16.26
C LYS A 126 3.74 -0.49 15.16
N THR A 127 3.81 0.53 14.32
CA THR A 127 2.92 0.75 13.18
C THR A 127 3.34 -0.03 11.92
N LEU A 128 4.41 -0.83 11.98
CA LEU A 128 4.91 -1.59 10.83
C LEU A 128 4.53 -3.09 10.92
N CYS A 129 3.53 -3.50 10.14
CA CYS A 129 3.05 -4.89 10.08
C CYS A 129 2.94 -5.44 8.64
N PRO A 130 4.06 -5.60 7.92
CA PRO A 130 4.05 -6.01 6.53
C PRO A 130 3.42 -7.39 6.29
N ILE A 131 3.59 -8.35 7.19
CA ILE A 131 2.97 -9.69 7.05
C ILE A 131 1.44 -9.61 7.10
N GLU A 132 0.89 -8.79 7.99
CA GLU A 132 -0.56 -8.57 8.09
C GLU A 132 -1.08 -7.86 6.83
N TRP A 133 -0.36 -6.84 6.34
CA TRP A 133 -0.76 -6.09 5.15
C TRP A 133 -0.70 -6.94 3.90
N ALA A 134 0.37 -7.73 3.71
CA ALA A 134 0.52 -8.66 2.61
C ALA A 134 -0.59 -9.72 2.66
N SER A 135 -0.75 -10.40 3.81
CA SER A 135 -1.79 -11.44 3.97
C SER A 135 -3.20 -10.90 3.73
N THR A 136 -3.52 -9.71 4.25
CA THR A 136 -4.85 -9.11 4.05
C THR A 136 -5.05 -8.69 2.60
N THR A 137 -4.05 -8.08 1.98
CA THR A 137 -4.10 -7.66 0.58
C THR A 137 -4.21 -8.86 -0.36
N ASN A 138 -3.49 -9.95 -0.08
CA ASN A 138 -3.59 -11.20 -0.82
C ASN A 138 -5.00 -11.81 -0.76
N THR A 139 -5.81 -11.59 0.28
CA THR A 139 -7.20 -12.10 0.26
C THR A 139 -8.07 -11.52 -0.87
N LEU A 140 -7.67 -10.37 -1.43
CA LEU A 140 -8.32 -9.76 -2.59
C LEU A 140 -8.11 -10.60 -3.87
N ASP A 141 -7.07 -11.42 -3.92
CA ASP A 141 -6.83 -12.33 -5.04
C ASP A 141 -7.99 -13.29 -5.23
N CYS A 142 -8.44 -13.91 -4.14
CA CYS A 142 -9.55 -14.85 -4.14
C CYS A 142 -10.91 -14.18 -4.37
N SER A 143 -11.04 -12.92 -3.94
CA SER A 143 -12.34 -12.23 -3.89
C SER A 143 -12.61 -11.37 -5.13
N TYR A 144 -11.56 -10.88 -5.79
CA TYR A 144 -11.68 -9.93 -6.89
C TYR A 144 -10.77 -10.28 -8.07
N VAL A 145 -9.50 -10.62 -7.84
CA VAL A 145 -8.52 -10.69 -8.94
C VAL A 145 -8.70 -11.94 -9.80
N TRP A 146 -8.81 -13.11 -9.17
CA TRP A 146 -8.81 -14.41 -9.86
C TRP A 146 -10.18 -15.09 -9.93
N VAL A 147 -11.19 -14.57 -9.23
CA VAL A 147 -12.50 -15.22 -9.04
C VAL A 147 -13.17 -15.64 -10.35
N ASP A 148 -12.98 -14.87 -11.41
CA ASP A 148 -13.58 -15.08 -12.74
C ASP A 148 -12.57 -14.80 -13.86
N TYR A 149 -11.30 -15.16 -13.62
CA TYR A 149 -10.23 -14.96 -14.58
C TYR A 149 -10.48 -15.69 -15.91
N SER A 150 -10.38 -14.97 -17.03
CA SER A 150 -10.45 -15.51 -18.38
C SER A 150 -9.54 -14.74 -19.34
N SER A 151 -8.70 -15.47 -20.07
CA SER A 151 -7.73 -14.88 -21.01
C SER A 151 -8.37 -14.14 -22.19
N THR A 152 -9.65 -14.38 -22.45
CA THR A 152 -10.39 -13.80 -23.57
C THR A 152 -11.34 -12.68 -23.18
N ARG A 153 -11.54 -12.46 -21.87
CA ARG A 153 -12.48 -11.46 -21.33
C ARG A 153 -11.92 -10.04 -21.49
N ASP A 154 -12.83 -9.11 -21.75
CA ASP A 154 -12.57 -7.67 -21.65
C ASP A 154 -12.85 -7.20 -20.22
N TYR A 155 -11.82 -6.71 -19.54
CA TYR A 155 -11.88 -6.26 -18.15
C TYR A 155 -12.14 -4.75 -18.00
N SER A 156 -12.23 -4.01 -19.11
CA SER A 156 -12.39 -2.55 -19.08
C SER A 156 -13.82 -2.07 -18.77
N THR A 157 -14.76 -2.99 -18.54
CA THR A 157 -16.19 -2.70 -18.38
C THR A 157 -16.70 -3.08 -16.99
N ASP A 158 -17.38 -4.22 -16.87
CA ASP A 158 -18.03 -4.70 -15.64
C ASP A 158 -17.03 -4.92 -14.52
N TYR A 159 -15.89 -5.54 -14.82
CA TYR A 159 -14.82 -5.74 -13.86
C TYR A 159 -14.27 -4.40 -13.34
N PHE A 160 -13.94 -3.48 -14.26
CA PHE A 160 -13.46 -2.14 -13.92
C PHE A 160 -14.45 -1.42 -13.00
N GLN A 161 -15.73 -1.38 -13.36
CA GLN A 161 -16.78 -0.76 -12.55
C GLN A 161 -16.95 -1.43 -11.19
N ASN A 162 -16.80 -2.74 -11.12
CA ASN A 162 -16.89 -3.48 -9.86
C ASN A 162 -15.78 -3.06 -8.88
N VAL A 163 -14.51 -3.01 -9.33
CA VAL A 163 -13.37 -2.74 -8.44
C VAL A 163 -13.12 -1.25 -8.15
N THR A 164 -13.66 -0.34 -8.96
CA THR A 164 -13.57 1.12 -8.70
C THR A 164 -14.85 1.69 -8.10
N GLY A 165 -15.98 0.99 -8.22
CA GLY A 165 -17.29 1.49 -7.83
C GLY A 165 -17.63 1.30 -6.35
N LYS A 166 -18.78 1.87 -5.98
CA LYS A 166 -19.33 1.81 -4.62
C LYS A 166 -19.62 0.39 -4.12
N SER A 167 -19.94 -0.56 -5.02
CA SER A 167 -20.27 -1.95 -4.67
C SER A 167 -19.11 -2.69 -3.99
N SER A 168 -17.87 -2.35 -4.32
CA SER A 168 -16.66 -2.88 -3.67
C SER A 168 -16.08 -1.91 -2.64
N ASN A 169 -16.85 -0.91 -2.22
CA ASN A 169 -16.39 0.20 -1.37
C ASN A 169 -15.19 0.94 -1.97
N TYR A 170 -15.17 1.15 -3.29
CA TYR A 170 -14.09 1.82 -4.00
C TYR A 170 -12.74 1.13 -3.76
N LEU A 171 -12.71 -0.20 -3.96
CA LEU A 171 -11.60 -1.08 -3.57
C LEU A 171 -10.23 -0.56 -3.97
N VAL A 172 -10.06 -0.12 -5.22
CA VAL A 172 -8.77 0.38 -5.72
C VAL A 172 -8.33 1.65 -4.99
N GLN A 173 -9.23 2.62 -4.78
CA GLN A 173 -8.94 3.83 -3.99
C GLN A 173 -8.62 3.47 -2.54
N MET A 174 -9.30 2.47 -1.98
CA MET A 174 -9.08 2.01 -0.60
C MET A 174 -7.66 1.43 -0.42
N GLN A 175 -7.16 0.66 -1.38
CA GLN A 175 -5.80 0.11 -1.31
C GLN A 175 -4.74 1.22 -1.42
N LEU A 176 -4.94 2.20 -2.30
CA LEU A 176 -4.08 3.39 -2.38
C LEU A 176 -4.10 4.20 -1.09
N ALA A 177 -5.29 4.38 -0.49
CA ALA A 177 -5.44 5.08 0.79
C ALA A 177 -4.75 4.34 1.94
N LYS A 178 -4.90 3.01 2.03
CA LYS A 178 -4.18 2.19 3.02
C LYS A 178 -2.67 2.35 2.89
N ALA A 179 -2.13 2.30 1.67
CA ALA A 179 -0.71 2.51 1.42
C ALA A 179 -0.23 3.88 1.94
N GLY A 180 -0.93 4.95 1.57
CA GLY A 180 -0.59 6.31 2.01
C GLY A 180 -0.70 6.52 3.53
N ILE A 181 -1.79 6.06 4.14
CA ILE A 181 -2.06 6.23 5.58
C ILE A 181 -1.08 5.42 6.42
N ARG A 182 -0.81 4.16 6.06
CA ARG A 182 0.16 3.31 6.76
C ARG A 182 1.58 3.84 6.60
N MET A 183 1.93 4.32 5.40
CA MET A 183 3.23 4.95 5.15
C MET A 183 3.42 6.19 6.03
N ALA A 184 2.41 7.07 6.11
CA ALA A 184 2.44 8.23 6.99
C ALA A 184 2.58 7.83 8.47
N ALA A 185 1.85 6.82 8.93
CA ALA A 185 1.95 6.33 10.31
C ALA A 185 3.36 5.83 10.65
N VAL A 186 3.96 5.02 9.78
CA VAL A 186 5.32 4.51 9.96
C VAL A 186 6.34 5.65 9.95
N LEU A 187 6.26 6.57 9.00
CA LEU A 187 7.16 7.72 8.93
C LEU A 187 7.00 8.65 10.13
N ASN A 188 5.77 8.86 10.61
CA ASN A 188 5.52 9.64 11.82
C ASN A 188 6.12 8.95 13.05
N GLU A 189 5.96 7.64 13.22
CA GLU A 189 6.59 6.94 14.35
C GLU A 189 8.13 7.01 14.27
N ILE A 190 8.69 6.89 13.06
CA ILE A 190 10.13 6.99 12.85
C ILE A 190 10.64 8.42 13.03
N PHE A 191 9.96 9.47 12.57
CA PHE A 191 10.55 10.81 12.48
C PHE A 191 9.90 11.88 13.37
N ASP A 192 8.71 11.65 13.93
CA ASP A 192 8.04 12.63 14.79
C ASP A 192 8.85 12.83 16.09
N PRO A 193 9.32 14.07 16.37
CA PRO A 193 10.08 14.38 17.57
C PRO A 193 9.28 14.23 18.88
N THR A 194 7.95 14.24 18.83
CA THR A 194 7.08 14.11 20.01
C THR A 194 6.98 12.66 20.52
N SER A 195 7.13 11.66 19.64
CA SER A 195 7.19 10.24 19.99
C SER A 195 8.31 9.91 20.99
N THR A 196 9.41 10.68 20.93
CA THR A 196 10.57 10.57 21.82
C THR A 196 10.35 11.17 23.22
N LYS A 197 9.45 12.14 23.39
CA LYS A 197 9.12 12.71 24.72
C LYS A 197 8.28 11.76 25.57
N LYS A 198 7.34 11.03 24.97
CA LYS A 198 6.53 10.02 25.69
C LYS A 198 7.36 8.85 26.24
N ARG A 199 8.42 8.40 25.55
CA ARG A 199 9.31 7.32 26.04
C ARG A 199 10.19 7.73 27.23
N ARG A 200 10.51 9.02 27.40
CA ARG A 200 11.29 9.49 28.57
C ARG A 200 10.46 9.62 29.84
N LEU A 201 9.15 9.88 29.72
CA LEU A 201 8.26 10.04 30.86
C LEU A 201 7.75 8.70 31.44
N SER A 202 7.89 7.59 30.71
CA SER A 202 7.46 6.25 31.15
C SER A 202 8.58 5.40 31.76
N SER A 203 9.81 5.93 31.88
CA SER A 203 10.96 5.23 32.48
C SER A 203 11.35 5.74 33.88
N ASP A 204 10.61 6.73 34.40
CA ASP A 204 10.89 7.40 35.68
C ASP A 204 9.89 7.02 36.80
N HIS A 205 9.21 5.87 36.70
CA HIS A 205 8.34 5.32 37.75
C HIS A 205 8.68 3.86 38.04
#